data_AF-A0A974NFG0-F1
#
_entry.id   AF-A0A974NFG0-F1
#
_cell.length_a   1.000
_cell.length_b   1.000
_cell.length_c   1.000
_cell.angle_alpha   90.00
_cell.angle_beta   90.00
_cell.angle_gamma   90.00
#
_symmetry.space_group_name_H-M   'P 1'
#
loop_
_entity.id
_entity.type
_entity.pdbx_description
1 polymer ?
#
loop_
_entity_poly.entity_id
_entity_poly.type
_entity_poly.pdbx_seq_one_letter_code
_entity_poly.pdbx_strand_id
1 'polypeptide(L)'
;MTKPTNSARFIPLNYVSQGNSENVLFYDAEASHDAIYECATARLKAVIDLLEELHELKTITSTSASALSIVTSLLLNDVYTLFEELNPSALESIRK
;
A
#
# COMPACT_ATOMS: atom_id res chain seq x y z
N MET A 1 -14.82 -11.76 31.77
CA MET A 1 -14.78 -10.40 31.20
C MET A 1 -13.59 -10.33 30.26
N THR A 2 -13.82 -10.52 28.96
CA THR A 2 -12.79 -10.38 27.92
C THR A 2 -12.62 -8.90 27.61
N LYS A 3 -11.45 -8.33 27.94
CA LYS A 3 -11.05 -7.00 27.45
C LYS A 3 -10.84 -7.08 25.94
N PRO A 4 -11.50 -6.27 25.09
CA PRO A 4 -10.95 -5.94 23.80
C PRO A 4 -10.08 -4.68 23.96
N THR A 5 -8.87 -4.67 23.41
CA THR A 5 -8.24 -3.53 22.72
C THR A 5 -6.74 -3.75 22.56
N ASN A 6 -6.34 -4.37 21.45
CA ASN A 6 -4.98 -4.25 20.92
C ASN A 6 -5.01 -3.48 19.58
N SER A 7 -5.85 -2.44 19.51
CA SER A 7 -6.06 -1.64 18.29
C SER A 7 -4.95 -0.62 18.01
N ALA A 8 -3.93 -0.51 18.86
CA ALA A 8 -2.83 0.43 18.69
C ALA A 8 -1.63 -0.15 17.94
N ARG A 9 -1.46 -1.49 17.95
CA ARG A 9 -0.32 -2.17 17.33
C ARG A 9 -0.48 -2.28 15.81
N PHE A 10 -1.69 -2.51 15.34
CA PHE A 10 -1.96 -2.70 13.92
C PHE A 10 -2.62 -1.44 13.36
N ILE A 11 -1.89 -0.71 12.52
CA ILE A 11 -2.36 0.53 11.91
C ILE A 11 -2.87 0.20 10.50
N PRO A 12 -4.06 0.64 10.12
CA PRO A 12 -4.60 0.38 8.79
C PRO A 12 -3.73 1.06 7.73
N LEU A 13 -3.48 0.36 6.62
CA LEU A 13 -3.01 1.00 5.41
C LEU A 13 -4.10 1.94 4.86
N ASN A 14 -3.74 2.88 3.98
CA ASN A 14 -4.65 3.91 3.49
C ASN A 14 -6.04 3.35 3.14
N TYR A 15 -7.13 3.85 3.75
CA TYR A 15 -8.46 3.33 3.47
C TYR A 15 -8.83 3.39 1.97
N VAL A 16 -8.28 4.36 1.23
CA VAL A 16 -8.47 4.50 -0.23
C VAL A 16 -7.82 3.35 -1.00
N SER A 17 -6.78 2.70 -0.47
CA SER A 17 -6.14 1.52 -1.09
C SER A 17 -6.84 0.19 -0.80
N GLN A 18 -7.83 0.17 0.10
CA GLN A 18 -8.43 -1.07 0.60
C GLN A 18 -9.75 -1.44 -0.10
N GLY A 19 -10.26 -0.57 -0.99
CA GLY A 19 -11.51 -0.83 -1.71
C GLY A 19 -12.74 -0.81 -0.79
N ASN A 20 -13.55 -1.87 -0.82
CA ASN A 20 -14.74 -2.03 0.03
C ASN A 20 -14.37 -2.53 1.43
N SER A 21 -14.98 -1.90 2.43
CA SER A 21 -14.68 -1.89 3.88
C SER A 21 -14.53 -3.23 4.62
N GLU A 22 -14.63 -4.38 3.95
CA GLU A 22 -14.65 -5.69 4.62
C GLU A 22 -13.25 -6.30 4.83
N ASN A 23 -12.23 -5.89 4.07
CA ASN A 23 -10.86 -6.40 4.21
C ASN A 23 -9.85 -5.26 4.23
N VAL A 24 -9.68 -4.64 5.40
CA VAL A 24 -8.64 -3.63 5.63
C VAL A 24 -7.33 -4.36 5.96
N LEU A 25 -6.29 -4.11 5.19
CA LEU A 25 -4.92 -4.50 5.49
C LEU A 25 -4.33 -3.57 6.54
N PHE A 26 -3.58 -4.15 7.47
CA PHE A 26 -2.90 -3.44 8.52
C PHE A 26 -1.40 -3.70 8.45
N TYR A 27 -0.59 -2.75 8.87
CA TYR A 27 0.81 -2.98 9.18
C TYR A 27 1.02 -3.00 10.71
N ASP A 28 2.07 -3.70 11.15
CA ASP A 28 2.47 -3.76 12.55
C ASP A 28 3.34 -2.54 12.88
N ALA A 29 2.84 -1.62 13.70
CA ALA A 29 3.53 -0.41 14.12
C ALA A 29 4.69 -0.70 15.09
N GLU A 30 4.75 -1.91 15.66
CA GLU A 30 5.89 -2.36 16.46
C GLU A 30 6.97 -3.05 15.61
N ALA A 31 6.76 -3.18 14.29
CA ALA A 31 7.79 -3.68 13.39
C ALA A 31 8.99 -2.73 13.34
N SER A 32 10.19 -3.28 13.11
CA SER A 32 11.37 -2.44 12.92
C SER A 32 11.20 -1.56 11.67
N HIS A 33 11.83 -0.40 11.66
CA HIS A 33 11.85 0.46 10.47
C HIS A 33 12.40 -0.28 9.25
N ASP A 34 13.41 -1.13 9.43
CA ASP A 34 13.94 -1.96 8.33
C ASP A 34 12.87 -2.91 7.77
N ALA A 35 12.07 -3.55 8.63
CA ALA A 35 11.00 -4.43 8.19
C ALA A 35 9.88 -3.65 7.45
N ILE A 36 9.51 -2.46 7.94
CA ILE A 36 8.54 -1.58 7.26
C ILE A 36 9.09 -1.14 5.89
N TYR A 37 10.38 -0.78 5.82
CA TYR A 37 11.06 -0.38 4.59
C TYR A 37 11.17 -1.51 3.57
N GLU A 38 11.57 -2.70 4.00
CA GLU A 38 11.59 -3.90 3.15
C GLU A 38 10.19 -4.21 2.62
N CYS A 39 9.17 -4.10 3.46
CA CYS A 39 7.78 -4.34 3.09
C CYS A 39 7.27 -3.31 2.06
N ALA A 40 7.57 -2.03 2.25
CA ALA A 40 7.26 -0.96 1.29
C ALA A 40 7.98 -1.19 -0.05
N THR A 41 9.27 -1.52 -0.01
CA THR A 41 10.09 -1.74 -1.20
C THR A 41 9.66 -2.98 -1.98
N ALA A 42 9.30 -4.07 -1.30
CA ALA A 42 8.78 -5.29 -1.93
C ALA A 42 7.44 -5.02 -2.65
N ARG A 43 6.55 -4.25 -2.03
CA ARG A 43 5.28 -3.81 -2.66
C ARG A 43 5.55 -2.94 -3.89
N LEU A 44 6.47 -1.98 -3.80
CA LEU A 44 6.85 -1.14 -4.93
C LEU A 44 7.43 -1.97 -6.09
N LYS A 45 8.28 -2.95 -5.78
CA LYS A 45 8.82 -3.87 -6.78
C LYS A 45 7.71 -4.68 -7.46
N ALA A 46 6.74 -5.19 -6.70
CA ALA A 46 5.60 -5.91 -7.28
C ALA A 46 4.77 -5.02 -8.23
N VAL A 47 4.64 -3.72 -7.94
CA VAL A 47 4.00 -2.76 -8.84
C VAL A 47 4.80 -2.59 -10.13
N ILE A 48 6.12 -2.44 -10.02
CA ILE A 48 7.00 -2.31 -11.20
C ILE A 48 6.88 -3.57 -12.07
N ASP A 49 7.05 -4.75 -11.47
CA ASP A 49 6.99 -6.03 -12.18
C ASP A 49 5.61 -6.20 -12.87
N LEU A 50 4.51 -5.79 -12.21
CA LEU A 50 3.16 -5.80 -12.80
C LEU A 50 3.03 -4.87 -14.02
N LEU A 51 3.62 -3.68 -13.96
CA LEU A 51 3.59 -2.70 -15.05
C LEU A 51 4.48 -3.12 -16.22
N GLU A 52 5.61 -3.78 -15.95
CA GLU A 52 6.50 -4.35 -16.97
C GLU A 52 5.83 -5.49 -17.73
N GLU A 53 5.24 -6.46 -17.01
CA GLU A 53 4.47 -7.55 -17.61
C GLU A 53 3.32 -7.02 -18.47
N LEU A 54 2.69 -5.93 -18.02
CA LEU A 54 1.67 -5.23 -18.80
C LEU A 54 2.20 -4.63 -20.09
N HIS A 55 3.36 -3.99 -20.05
CA HIS A 55 3.98 -3.39 -21.21
C HIS A 55 4.24 -4.44 -22.31
N GLU A 56 4.59 -5.67 -21.90
CA GLU A 56 4.83 -6.80 -22.79
C GLU A 56 3.53 -7.41 -23.38
N LEU A 57 2.36 -7.12 -22.78
CA LEU A 57 1.07 -7.57 -23.32
C LEU A 57 0.70 -6.77 -24.58
N LYS A 58 0.95 -7.38 -25.75
CA LYS A 58 0.64 -6.82 -27.09
C LYS A 58 -0.82 -6.40 -27.30
N THR A 59 -1.75 -6.92 -26.51
CA THR A 59 -3.17 -6.55 -26.55
C THR A 59 -3.74 -6.44 -25.15
N ILE A 60 -4.02 -5.21 -24.72
CA ILE A 60 -4.72 -4.90 -23.47
C ILE A 60 -6.14 -4.48 -23.84
N THR A 61 -7.14 -5.10 -23.21
CA THR A 61 -8.53 -4.62 -23.33
C THR A 61 -8.74 -3.41 -22.41
N SER A 62 -9.68 -2.52 -22.75
CA SER A 62 -10.02 -1.38 -21.89
C SER A 62 -10.41 -1.81 -20.47
N THR A 63 -11.08 -2.95 -20.32
CA THR A 63 -11.42 -3.54 -19.01
C THR A 63 -10.18 -3.95 -18.23
N SER A 64 -9.22 -4.61 -18.88
CA SER A 64 -7.95 -5.01 -18.26
C SER A 64 -7.13 -3.79 -17.83
N ALA A 65 -7.04 -2.76 -18.69
CA ALA A 65 -6.35 -1.51 -18.36
C ALA A 65 -6.93 -0.83 -17.12
N SER A 66 -8.26 -0.74 -17.01
CA SER A 66 -8.94 -0.14 -15.86
C SER A 66 -8.70 -0.94 -14.58
N ALA A 67 -8.82 -2.27 -14.62
CA ALA A 67 -8.57 -3.12 -13.47
C ALA A 67 -7.13 -2.99 -12.96
N LEU A 68 -6.16 -2.92 -13.88
CA LEU A 68 -4.75 -2.74 -13.55
C LEU A 68 -4.45 -1.35 -13.01
N SER A 69 -5.04 -0.30 -13.58
CA SER A 69 -4.93 1.06 -13.05
C SER A 69 -5.43 1.12 -11.61
N ILE A 70 -6.52 0.41 -11.29
CA ILE A 70 -7.06 0.32 -9.93
C ILE A 70 -6.04 -0.40 -9.04
N VAL A 71 -5.65 -1.63 -9.36
CA VAL A 71 -4.72 -2.44 -8.54
C VAL A 71 -3.39 -1.70 -8.30
N THR A 72 -2.84 -1.09 -9.34
CA THR A 72 -1.62 -0.27 -9.25
C THR A 72 -1.80 0.90 -8.28
N SER A 73 -2.93 1.61 -8.38
CA SER A 73 -3.23 2.74 -7.48
C SER A 73 -3.40 2.28 -6.04
N LEU A 74 -4.02 1.12 -5.79
CA LEU A 74 -4.16 0.57 -4.43
C LEU A 74 -2.77 0.25 -3.84
N LEU A 75 -1.94 -0.50 -4.57
CA LEU A 75 -0.61 -0.89 -4.10
C LEU A 75 0.31 0.31 -3.87
N LEU A 76 0.25 1.34 -4.73
CA LEU A 76 1.03 2.56 -4.54
C LEU A 76 0.58 3.36 -3.31
N ASN A 77 -0.73 3.40 -3.02
CA ASN A 77 -1.24 4.04 -1.80
C ASN A 77 -0.81 3.29 -0.54
N ASP A 78 -0.74 1.95 -0.57
CA ASP A 78 -0.19 1.14 0.54
C ASP A 78 1.28 1.48 0.80
N VAL A 79 2.09 1.53 -0.27
CA VAL A 79 3.51 1.90 -0.20
C VAL A 79 3.67 3.31 0.38
N TYR A 80 2.82 4.25 -0.03
CA TYR A 80 2.82 5.61 0.47
C TYR A 80 2.58 5.69 1.99
N THR A 81 1.61 4.96 2.52
CA THR A 81 1.36 4.91 3.98
C THR A 81 2.53 4.31 4.76
N LEU A 82 3.23 3.32 4.21
CA LEU A 82 4.40 2.75 4.87
C LEU A 82 5.59 3.72 4.87
N PHE A 83 5.76 4.50 3.80
CA PHE A 83 6.77 5.56 3.77
C PHE A 83 6.41 6.75 4.67
N GLU A 84 5.12 7.07 4.83
CA GLU A 84 4.65 8.04 5.84
C GLU A 84 5.10 7.63 7.24
N GLU A 85 4.97 6.35 7.59
CA GLU A 85 5.40 5.86 8.89
C GLU A 85 6.92 5.98 9.08
N LEU A 86 7.70 5.67 8.06
CA LEU A 86 9.17 5.74 8.12
C LEU A 86 9.69 7.19 8.21
N ASN A 87 8.95 8.15 7.65
CA ASN A 87 9.36 9.55 7.66
C ASN A 87 8.14 10.50 7.65
N PRO A 88 7.47 10.70 8.80
CA PRO A 88 6.25 11.49 8.89
C PRO A 88 6.44 12.95 8.44
N SER A 89 7.63 13.50 8.67
CA SER A 89 7.97 14.90 8.39
C SER A 89 8.35 15.18 6.94
N ALA A 90 8.77 14.17 6.16
CA ALA A 90 9.10 14.36 4.74
C ALA A 90 7.89 14.66 3.83
N LEU A 91 6.67 14.40 4.30
CA LEU A 91 5.44 14.60 3.52
C LEU A 91 4.68 15.88 3.87
N GLU A 92 4.92 16.48 5.04
CA GLU A 92 4.45 17.84 5.32
C GLU A 92 5.03 18.88 4.34
N SER A 93 6.21 18.62 3.77
CA SER A 93 6.81 19.51 2.75
C SER A 93 6.21 19.34 1.36
N ILE A 94 5.50 18.24 1.09
CA ILE A 94 4.89 17.94 -0.22
C ILE A 94 3.40 18.36 -0.26
N ARG A 95 2.76 18.55 0.91
CA ARG A 95 1.35 18.99 1.04
C ARG A 95 1.15 20.51 1.12
N LYS A 96 2.21 21.32 1.02
CA LYS A 96 2.17 22.79 0.92
C LYS A 96 2.30 23.22 -0.53
#